data_AF-A0A7K2N033-F1
#
_entry.id   AF-A0A7K2N033-F1
#
_cell.length_a   1.000
_cell.length_b   1.000
_cell.length_c   1.000
_cell.angle_alpha   90.00
_cell.angle_beta   90.00
_cell.angle_gamma   90.00
#
_symmetry.space_group_name_H-M   'P 1'
#
loop_
_entity.id
_entity.type
_entity.pdbx_description
1 polymer ?
#
loop_
_entity_poly.entity_id
_entity_poly.type
_entity_poly.pdbx_seq_one_letter_code
_entity_poly.pdbx_strand_id
1 'polypeptide(L)'
;ALLVEVNPLVRTVEGRIVALDGKVTLDDNARFRRSRWGDEKPASDSLEARAGAKGLNYVKLDGEVGVIGNGAGLVMSTLDVVAGCGARPANFLDIGGGASARVMADGLSVVLSDPDVKSVLVNVFGGITACD
;
A
#
# COMPACT_ATOMS: atom_id res chain seq x y z
N ALA A 1 -7.59 17.41 -1.76
CA ALA A 1 -6.24 17.25 -2.30
C ALA A 1 -5.32 17.38 -1.12
N LEU A 2 -4.36 16.46 -0.98
CA LEU A 2 -3.38 16.47 0.10
C LEU A 2 -2.17 17.33 -0.29
N LEU A 3 -1.82 17.36 -1.58
CA LEU A 3 -0.73 18.18 -2.12
C LEU A 3 -1.17 18.85 -3.43
N VAL A 4 -0.80 20.12 -3.58
CA VAL A 4 -0.79 20.84 -4.86
C VAL A 4 0.53 21.59 -4.92
N GLU A 5 1.45 21.08 -5.73
CA GLU A 5 2.76 21.67 -5.96
C GLU A 5 2.82 22.21 -7.39
N VAL A 6 3.39 23.39 -7.58
CA VAL A 6 3.69 23.96 -8.89
C VAL A 6 5.19 24.20 -8.94
N ASN A 7 5.90 23.41 -9.74
CA ASN A 7 7.35 23.48 -9.80
C ASN A 7 7.88 23.05 -11.18
N PRO A 8 8.28 24.00 -12.06
CA PRO A 8 8.48 25.42 -11.77
C PRO A 8 7.23 26.29 -12.02
N LEU A 9 7.05 27.31 -11.17
CA LEU A 9 6.20 28.48 -11.45
C LEU A 9 7.06 29.53 -12.14
N VAL A 10 6.84 29.76 -13.43
CA VAL A 10 7.73 30.57 -14.26
C VAL A 10 7.15 31.94 -14.57
N ARG A 11 8.03 32.95 -14.67
CA ARG A 11 7.72 34.25 -15.26
C ARG A 11 8.27 34.29 -16.68
N THR A 12 7.38 34.38 -17.66
CA THR A 12 7.73 34.53 -19.09
C THR A 12 8.40 35.88 -19.35
N VAL A 13 9.07 36.01 -20.49
CA VAL A 13 9.72 37.27 -20.91
C VAL A 13 8.72 38.41 -21.12
N GLU A 14 7.46 38.10 -21.48
CA GLU A 14 6.37 39.10 -21.55
C GLU A 14 5.77 39.44 -20.17
N GLY A 15 6.35 38.93 -19.08
CA GLY A 15 5.92 39.22 -17.71
C GLY A 15 4.75 38.39 -17.20
N ARG A 16 4.23 37.43 -17.98
CA ARG A 16 3.15 36.52 -17.54
C ARG A 16 3.68 35.45 -16.59
N ILE A 17 2.91 35.12 -15.56
CA ILE A 17 3.18 34.02 -14.64
C ILE A 17 2.46 32.76 -15.14
N VAL A 18 3.18 31.64 -15.24
CA VAL A 18 2.68 30.36 -15.76
C VAL A 18 3.12 29.22 -14.85
N ALA A 19 2.19 28.33 -14.50
CA ALA A 19 2.50 27.04 -13.90
C ALA A 19 3.01 26.11 -15.00
N LEU A 20 4.33 25.93 -15.11
CA LEU A 20 4.90 25.12 -16.19
C LEU A 20 4.74 23.62 -15.93
N ASP A 21 4.84 23.22 -14.66
CA ASP A 21 4.60 21.87 -14.19
C ASP A 21 3.90 21.92 -12.82
N GLY A 22 3.11 20.90 -12.52
CA GLY A 22 2.44 20.77 -11.24
C GLY A 22 2.10 19.34 -10.86
N LYS A 23 2.33 19.01 -9.59
CA LYS A 23 2.00 17.73 -8.99
C LYS A 23 0.82 17.88 -8.04
N VAL A 24 -0.22 17.08 -8.26
CA VAL A 24 -1.39 17.04 -7.39
C VAL A 24 -1.54 15.65 -6.81
N THR A 25 -1.54 15.55 -5.48
CA THR A 25 -1.89 14.31 -4.77
C THR A 25 -3.29 14.45 -4.23
N LEU A 26 -4.19 13.57 -4.65
CA LEU A 26 -5.56 13.54 -4.18
C LEU A 26 -5.66 12.82 -2.83
N ASP A 27 -6.78 13.01 -2.16
CA ASP A 27 -7.11 12.31 -0.92
C ASP A 27 -8.00 11.12 -1.30
N ASP A 28 -7.48 9.90 -1.11
CA ASP A 28 -8.19 8.67 -1.45
C ASP A 28 -9.47 8.50 -0.62
N ASN A 29 -9.48 8.98 0.62
CA ASN A 29 -10.68 8.93 1.47
C ASN A 29 -11.80 9.86 0.95
N ALA A 30 -11.48 10.83 0.10
CA ALA A 30 -12.45 11.75 -0.50
C ALA A 30 -12.94 11.28 -1.89
N ARG A 31 -12.52 10.11 -2.36
CA ARG A 31 -12.80 9.60 -3.72
C ARG A 31 -14.29 9.44 -4.01
N PHE A 32 -15.06 8.97 -3.03
CA PHE A 32 -16.52 8.72 -3.15
C PHE A 32 -17.34 9.95 -3.57
N ARG A 33 -16.86 11.17 -3.33
CA ARG A 33 -17.55 12.43 -3.63
C ARG A 33 -16.92 13.22 -4.78
N ARG A 34 -16.06 12.58 -5.59
CA ARG A 34 -15.28 13.22 -6.67
C ARG A 34 -15.45 12.52 -8.01
N SER A 35 -16.68 12.54 -8.55
CA SER A 35 -17.04 11.86 -9.81
C SER A 35 -16.26 12.30 -11.06
N ARG A 36 -15.66 13.51 -11.06
CA ARG A 36 -14.96 14.07 -12.23
C ARG A 36 -13.54 13.51 -12.45
N TRP A 37 -12.97 12.87 -11.44
CA TRP A 37 -11.63 12.28 -11.51
C TRP A 37 -11.86 10.77 -11.62
N GLY A 38 -11.56 10.18 -12.77
CA GLY A 38 -11.81 8.76 -13.02
C GLY A 38 -11.04 7.83 -12.06
N ASP A 39 -11.27 6.53 -12.19
CA ASP A 39 -10.39 5.54 -11.56
C ASP A 39 -8.98 5.75 -12.10
N GLU A 40 -8.03 6.02 -11.19
CA GLU A 40 -6.61 5.95 -11.54
C GLU A 40 -6.39 4.52 -12.00
N LYS A 41 -6.16 4.34 -13.31
CA LYS A 41 -5.78 3.03 -13.82
C LYS A 41 -4.43 2.71 -13.20
N PRO A 42 -4.30 1.63 -12.41
CA PRO A 42 -3.01 1.28 -11.84
C PRO A 42 -2.00 1.14 -12.97
N ALA A 43 -0.81 1.70 -12.75
CA ALA A 43 0.30 1.49 -13.64
C ALA A 43 0.71 -0.01 -13.55
N SER A 44 0.34 -0.79 -14.57
CA SER A 44 0.69 -2.21 -14.76
C SER A 44 0.07 -3.23 -13.78
N ASP A 45 0.25 -4.52 -14.11
CA ASP A 45 -0.08 -5.73 -13.34
C ASP A 45 0.76 -5.86 -12.05
N SER A 46 0.82 -4.79 -11.25
CA SER A 46 1.59 -4.79 -10.00
C SER A 46 0.91 -5.64 -8.91
N LEU A 47 1.71 -6.15 -7.97
CA LEU A 47 1.19 -6.85 -6.79
C LEU A 47 0.25 -5.96 -5.96
N GLU A 48 0.52 -4.65 -5.92
CA GLU A 48 -0.32 -3.64 -5.27
C GLU A 48 -1.69 -3.53 -5.93
N ALA A 49 -1.76 -3.56 -7.27
CA ALA A 49 -3.03 -3.55 -8.00
C ALA A 49 -3.86 -4.82 -7.72
N ARG A 50 -3.21 -5.99 -7.72
CA ARG A 50 -3.86 -7.28 -7.40
C ARG A 50 -4.36 -7.33 -5.96
N ALA A 51 -3.61 -6.76 -5.02
CA ALA A 51 -4.02 -6.63 -3.63
C ALA A 51 -5.19 -5.66 -3.47
N GLY A 52 -5.11 -4.48 -4.10
CA GLY A 52 -6.17 -3.47 -4.08
C GLY A 52 -7.50 -4.00 -4.62
N ALA A 53 -7.47 -4.81 -5.69
CA ALA A 53 -8.66 -5.48 -6.23
C ALA A 53 -9.33 -6.45 -5.23
N LYS A 54 -8.58 -6.93 -4.25
CA LYS A 54 -9.07 -7.79 -3.15
C LYS A 54 -9.38 -7.00 -1.87
N GLY A 55 -9.25 -5.67 -1.89
CA GLY A 55 -9.45 -4.80 -0.72
C GLY A 55 -8.33 -4.91 0.31
N LEU A 56 -7.12 -5.30 -0.12
CA LEU A 56 -5.95 -5.45 0.73
C LEU A 56 -5.02 -4.26 0.60
N ASN A 57 -4.43 -3.83 1.72
CA ASN A 57 -3.41 -2.79 1.73
C ASN A 57 -2.03 -3.45 1.62
N TYR A 58 -1.45 -3.43 0.43
CA TYR A 58 -0.14 -4.05 0.15
C TYR A 58 0.85 -2.99 -0.34
N VAL A 59 2.11 -3.09 0.09
CA VAL A 59 3.23 -2.31 -0.45
C VAL A 59 4.41 -3.27 -0.66
N LYS A 60 5.00 -3.27 -1.86
CA LYS A 60 6.17 -4.09 -2.16
C LYS A 60 7.43 -3.45 -1.56
N LEU A 61 8.30 -4.28 -0.96
CA LEU A 61 9.61 -3.91 -0.44
C LEU A 61 10.71 -4.83 -1.02
N ASP A 62 11.97 -4.44 -0.84
CA ASP A 62 13.13 -5.18 -1.32
C ASP A 62 13.65 -6.16 -0.24
N GLY A 63 12.97 -7.29 -0.09
CA GLY A 63 13.30 -8.31 0.90
C GLY A 63 12.80 -9.70 0.54
N GLU A 64 12.90 -10.62 1.50
CA GLU A 64 12.62 -12.06 1.30
C GLU A 64 11.66 -12.65 2.33
N VAL A 65 11.34 -11.93 3.41
CA VAL A 65 10.36 -12.36 4.41
C VAL A 65 9.04 -11.65 4.14
N GLY A 66 8.06 -12.38 3.63
CA GLY A 66 6.71 -11.86 3.45
C GLY A 66 6.03 -11.65 4.80
N VAL A 67 5.38 -10.49 5.01
CA VAL A 67 4.71 -10.18 6.27
C VAL A 67 3.22 -10.00 6.03
N ILE A 68 2.40 -10.65 6.87
CA ILE A 68 0.94 -10.53 6.88
C ILE A 68 0.49 -10.23 8.31
N GLY A 69 -0.31 -9.19 8.51
CA GLY A 69 -0.91 -8.93 9.82
C GLY A 69 -2.20 -8.11 9.76
N ASN A 70 -2.93 -8.11 10.87
CA ASN A 70 -4.19 -7.38 11.01
C ASN A 70 -3.99 -6.03 11.72
N GLY A 71 -3.93 -4.96 10.94
CA GLY A 71 -3.77 -3.58 11.40
C GLY A 71 -2.38 -3.03 11.08
N ALA A 72 -2.35 -1.88 10.42
CA ALA A 72 -1.12 -1.22 9.97
C ALA A 72 -0.04 -1.06 11.06
N GLY A 73 -0.41 -0.69 12.30
CA GLY A 73 0.54 -0.54 13.40
C GLY A 73 1.23 -1.85 13.80
N LEU A 74 0.48 -2.95 13.81
CA LEU A 74 1.03 -4.29 14.09
C LEU A 74 1.95 -4.75 12.96
N VAL A 75 1.55 -4.52 11.71
CA VAL A 75 2.36 -4.88 10.53
C VAL A 75 3.67 -4.09 10.54
N MET A 76 3.64 -2.77 10.74
CA MET A 76 4.87 -1.96 10.82
C MET A 76 5.82 -2.45 11.93
N SER A 77 5.29 -2.72 13.12
CA SER A 77 6.09 -3.28 14.22
C SER A 77 6.68 -4.65 13.87
N THR A 78 5.97 -5.46 13.08
CA THR A 78 6.45 -6.76 12.61
C THR A 78 7.59 -6.59 11.61
N LEU A 79 7.52 -5.60 10.71
CA LEU A 79 8.62 -5.26 9.81
C LEU A 79 9.87 -4.86 10.61
N ASP A 80 9.71 -4.04 11.64
CA ASP A 80 10.81 -3.61 12.51
C ASP A 80 11.46 -4.80 13.24
N VAL A 81 10.66 -5.76 13.72
CA VAL A 81 11.19 -6.99 14.35
C VAL A 81 11.96 -7.84 13.33
N VAL A 82 11.42 -8.05 12.13
CA VAL A 82 12.10 -8.80 11.06
C VAL A 82 13.44 -8.14 10.71
N ALA A 83 13.43 -6.82 10.51
CA ALA A 83 14.64 -6.04 10.23
C ALA A 83 15.63 -6.07 11.40
N GLY A 84 15.15 -5.95 12.64
CA GLY A 84 15.95 -6.01 13.86
C GLY A 84 16.63 -7.37 14.08
N CYS A 85 16.03 -8.45 13.57
CA CYS A 85 16.63 -9.79 13.53
C CYS A 85 17.61 -10.00 12.35
N GLY A 86 17.87 -8.98 11.52
CA GLY A 86 18.79 -9.03 10.38
C GLY A 86 18.21 -9.63 9.10
N ALA A 87 16.91 -9.93 9.07
CA ALA A 87 16.21 -10.35 7.86
C ALA A 87 15.60 -9.14 7.13
N ARG A 88 15.28 -9.28 5.85
CA ARG A 88 14.68 -8.19 5.06
C ARG A 88 13.21 -8.47 4.78
N PRO A 89 12.27 -7.62 5.25
CA PRO A 89 10.87 -7.80 4.91
C PRO A 89 10.64 -7.53 3.42
N ALA A 90 9.88 -8.40 2.77
CA ALA A 90 9.58 -8.34 1.34
C ALA A 90 8.37 -7.47 1.01
N ASN A 91 7.49 -7.22 1.98
CA ASN A 91 6.29 -6.44 1.76
C ASN A 91 5.72 -5.91 3.08
N PHE A 92 4.83 -4.93 2.96
CA PHE A 92 3.80 -4.60 3.94
C PHE A 92 2.48 -5.21 3.45
N LEU A 93 1.75 -5.92 4.31
CA LEU A 93 0.38 -6.36 4.02
C LEU A 93 -0.50 -6.27 5.27
N ASP A 94 -1.47 -5.37 5.22
CA ASP A 94 -2.52 -5.23 6.23
C ASP A 94 -3.84 -5.82 5.71
N ILE A 95 -4.33 -6.87 6.39
CA ILE A 95 -5.60 -7.55 6.11
C ILE A 95 -6.80 -6.95 6.85
N GLY A 96 -6.59 -5.91 7.66
CA GLY A 96 -7.61 -5.24 8.46
C GLY A 96 -8.07 -6.05 9.69
N GLY A 97 -8.89 -5.44 10.54
CA GLY A 97 -9.31 -6.02 11.82
C GLY A 97 -10.24 -7.24 11.72
N GLY A 98 -10.81 -7.51 10.55
CA GLY A 98 -11.65 -8.68 10.27
C GLY A 98 -10.90 -9.73 9.46
N ALA A 99 -9.96 -10.45 10.09
CA ALA A 99 -9.13 -11.45 9.43
C ALA A 99 -9.91 -12.75 9.14
N SER A 100 -10.88 -12.69 8.22
CA SER A 100 -11.60 -13.90 7.78
C SER A 100 -10.67 -14.84 7.00
N ALA A 101 -10.99 -16.14 6.98
CA ALA A 101 -10.23 -17.15 6.23
C ALA A 101 -10.05 -16.79 4.74
N ARG A 102 -11.07 -16.19 4.12
CA ARG A 102 -10.99 -15.72 2.73
C ARG A 102 -9.96 -14.61 2.57
N VAL A 103 -9.99 -13.60 3.43
CA VAL A 103 -9.05 -12.46 3.40
C VAL A 103 -7.62 -12.96 3.62
N MET A 104 -7.43 -13.92 4.53
CA MET A 104 -6.12 -14.53 4.77
C MET A 104 -5.61 -15.30 3.54
N ALA A 105 -6.46 -16.13 2.92
CA ALA A 105 -6.11 -16.85 1.70
C ALA A 105 -5.77 -15.90 0.54
N ASP A 106 -6.53 -14.81 0.42
CA ASP A 106 -6.32 -13.76 -0.56
C ASP A 106 -4.98 -13.04 -0.36
N GLY A 107 -4.64 -12.71 0.88
CA GLY A 107 -3.36 -12.11 1.26
C GLY A 107 -2.18 -13.02 1.01
N LEU A 108 -2.30 -14.30 1.40
CA LEU A 108 -1.26 -15.30 1.16
C LEU A 108 -1.02 -15.51 -0.35
N SER A 109 -2.08 -15.54 -1.16
CA SER A 109 -1.99 -15.64 -2.62
C SER A 109 -1.24 -14.46 -3.25
N VAL A 110 -1.36 -13.26 -2.70
CA VAL A 110 -0.61 -12.08 -3.16
C VAL A 110 0.86 -12.22 -2.76
N VAL A 111 1.15 -12.46 -1.49
CA VAL A 111 2.52 -12.56 -0.97
C VAL A 111 3.30 -13.69 -1.64
N LEU A 112 2.71 -14.86 -1.82
CA LEU A 112 3.37 -16.01 -2.46
C LEU A 112 3.58 -15.85 -3.97
N SER A 113 2.95 -14.84 -4.60
CA SER A 113 3.19 -14.55 -6.01
C SER A 113 4.38 -13.63 -6.25
N ASP A 114 4.99 -13.12 -5.17
CA ASP A 114 6.25 -12.40 -5.20
C ASP A 114 7.43 -13.41 -5.22
N PRO A 115 8.23 -13.46 -6.31
CA PRO A 115 9.31 -14.44 -6.42
C PRO A 115 10.46 -14.21 -5.43
N ASP A 116 10.57 -13.03 -4.83
CA ASP A 116 11.61 -12.74 -3.84
C ASP A 116 11.31 -13.35 -2.47
N VAL A 117 10.04 -13.70 -2.20
CA VAL A 117 9.58 -14.22 -0.91
C VAL A 117 10.04 -15.67 -0.73
N LYS A 118 10.79 -15.91 0.35
CA LYS A 118 11.29 -17.24 0.76
C LYS A 118 10.60 -17.79 2.00
N SER A 119 10.06 -16.92 2.85
CA SER A 119 9.32 -17.28 4.05
C SER A 119 8.19 -16.28 4.30
N VAL A 120 7.14 -16.71 5.00
CA VAL A 120 6.02 -15.84 5.35
C VAL A 120 5.84 -15.83 6.86
N LEU A 121 5.85 -14.64 7.46
CA LEU A 121 5.52 -14.40 8.84
C LEU A 121 4.09 -13.86 8.94
N VAL A 122 3.21 -14.67 9.53
CA VAL A 122 1.83 -14.29 9.81
C VAL A 122 1.73 -13.86 11.26
N ASN A 123 1.49 -12.57 11.49
CA ASN A 123 1.31 -12.00 12.83
C ASN A 123 -0.09 -11.43 12.96
N VAL A 124 -0.99 -12.22 13.52
CA VAL A 124 -2.39 -11.84 13.73
C VAL A 124 -2.71 -11.80 15.21
N PHE A 125 -3.23 -10.68 15.69
CA PHE A 125 -3.69 -10.52 17.05
C PHE A 125 -5.22 -10.69 17.12
N GLY A 126 -5.67 -11.78 17.73
CA GLY A 126 -7.08 -12.09 17.94
C GLY A 126 -7.71 -11.14 18.96
N GLY A 127 -8.55 -10.23 18.48
CA GLY A 127 -9.46 -9.44 19.32
C GLY A 127 -10.87 -9.98 19.22
N ILE A 128 -11.62 -9.48 18.23
CA ILE A 128 -12.99 -9.90 17.92
C ILE A 128 -13.01 -11.17 17.04
N THR A 129 -11.96 -11.38 16.25
CA THR A 129 -11.81 -12.54 15.38
C THR A 129 -11.30 -13.72 16.18
N ALA A 130 -12.06 -14.82 16.16
CA ALA A 130 -11.68 -16.08 16.77
C ALA A 130 -10.46 -16.67 16.05
N CYS A 131 -9.52 -17.22 16.80
CA CYS A 131 -8.30 -17.83 16.26
C CYS A 131 -8.40 -19.36 16.08
N ASP A 132 -9.53 -19.93 16.49
CA ASP A 132 -9.91 -21.34 16.39
C ASP A 132 -10.80 -21.63 15.18
#